data_AF-A0A1G7ZBA0-F1
#
_entry.id   AF-A0A1G7ZBA0-F1
#
_cell.length_a   1.000
_cell.length_b   1.000
_cell.length_c   1.000
_cell.angle_alpha   90.00
_cell.angle_beta   90.00
_cell.angle_gamma   90.00
#
_symmetry.space_group_name_H-M   'P 1'
#
loop_
_entity.id
_entity.type
_entity.pdbx_description
1 polymer ?
#
loop_
_entity_poly.entity_id
_entity_poly.type
_entity_poly.pdbx_seq_one_letter_code
_entity_poly.pdbx_strand_id
1 'polypeptide(L)'
;MSLDQRTTIISQISAAVACNALAALRLSITEGLNIGLTKEEIQEVISLAKEVQQQPISHVTHMTDQILRESKKKAHEHSAHCGCGGHHA
;
A
#
# COMPACT_ATOMS: atom_id res chain seq x y z
N MET A 1 3.73 27.28 -10.89
CA MET A 1 2.81 26.20 -10.50
C MET A 1 1.54 26.82 -9.94
N SER A 2 0.36 26.25 -10.21
CA SER A 2 -0.95 26.88 -9.95
C SER A 2 -1.65 26.43 -8.67
N LEU A 3 -1.09 25.50 -7.90
CA LEU A 3 -1.67 25.08 -6.63
C LEU A 3 -1.45 26.14 -5.55
N ASP A 4 -2.47 26.38 -4.74
CA ASP A 4 -2.32 27.24 -3.57
C ASP A 4 -1.44 26.57 -2.50
N GLN A 5 -0.98 27.39 -1.55
CA GLN A 5 -0.04 26.98 -0.51
C GLN A 5 -0.61 25.87 0.38
N ARG A 6 -1.92 25.93 0.68
CA ARG A 6 -2.57 24.95 1.55
C ARG A 6 -2.63 23.58 0.87
N THR A 7 -3.03 23.52 -0.39
CA THR A 7 -3.01 22.28 -1.17
C THR A 7 -1.60 21.71 -1.33
N THR A 8 -0.60 22.58 -1.50
CA THR A 8 0.81 22.16 -1.59
C THR A 8 1.26 21.47 -0.30
N ILE A 9 1.00 22.05 0.86
CA ILE A 9 1.40 21.49 2.15
C ILE A 9 0.64 20.19 2.47
N ILE A 10 -0.66 20.13 2.21
CA ILE A 10 -1.45 18.89 2.37
C ILE A 10 -0.83 17.76 1.51
N SER A 11 -0.45 18.07 0.27
CA SER A 11 0.18 17.10 -0.63
C SER A 11 1.54 16.64 -0.09
N GLN A 12 2.35 17.55 0.46
CA GLN A 12 3.63 17.23 1.07
C GLN A 12 3.48 16.34 2.31
N ILE A 13 2.52 16.63 3.20
CA ILE A 13 2.22 15.79 4.38
C ILE A 13 1.85 14.38 3.91
N SER A 14 0.93 14.25 2.96
CA SER A 14 0.49 12.96 2.42
C SER A 14 1.65 12.15 1.83
N ALA A 15 2.47 12.78 0.97
CA ALA A 15 3.63 12.14 0.37
C ALA A 15 4.69 11.72 1.42
N ALA A 16 4.92 12.57 2.43
CA ALA A 16 5.88 12.26 3.49
C ALA A 16 5.43 11.07 4.36
N VAL A 17 4.13 10.95 4.66
CA VAL A 17 3.56 9.79 5.35
C VAL A 17 3.70 8.54 4.48
N ALA A 18 3.24 8.57 3.22
CA ALA A 18 3.27 7.43 2.32
C ALA A 18 4.68 6.83 2.18
N CYS A 19 5.70 7.70 2.15
CA CYS A 19 7.11 7.32 1.99
C CYS A 19 7.89 7.11 3.31
N ASN A 20 7.25 7.19 4.50
CA ASN A 20 7.94 7.16 5.80
C ASN A 20 9.06 8.20 5.94
N ALA A 21 8.93 9.36 5.30
CA ALA A 21 9.93 10.42 5.31
C ALA A 21 9.77 11.31 6.56
N LEU A 22 10.15 10.81 7.73
CA LEU A 22 9.87 11.43 9.04
C LEU A 22 10.34 12.89 9.17
N ALA A 23 11.53 13.21 8.62
CA ALA A 23 12.05 14.57 8.63
C ALA A 23 11.16 15.52 7.81
N ALA A 24 10.76 15.12 6.61
CA ALA A 24 9.87 15.89 5.74
C ALA A 24 8.46 16.00 6.34
N LEU A 25 7.96 14.94 6.97
CA LEU A 25 6.67 14.94 7.65
C LEU A 25 6.64 15.99 8.78
N ARG A 26 7.66 15.99 9.64
CA ARG A 26 7.77 16.97 10.73
C ARG A 26 7.76 18.41 10.21
N LEU A 27 8.51 18.66 9.14
CA LEU A 27 8.63 19.99 8.54
C LEU A 27 7.29 20.44 7.92
N SER A 28 6.66 19.57 7.14
CA SER A 28 5.38 19.85 6.47
C SER A 28 4.22 20.04 7.46
N ILE A 29 4.17 19.26 8.55
CA ILE A 29 3.17 19.46 9.63
C ILE A 29 3.35 20.82 10.29
N THR A 30 4.59 21.20 10.58
CA THR A 30 4.91 22.49 11.21
C THR A 30 4.49 23.64 10.31
N GLU A 31 4.80 23.55 9.01
CA GLU A 31 4.41 24.55 8.02
C GLU A 31 2.88 24.62 7.88
N GLY A 32 2.20 23.48 7.91
CA GLY A 32 0.75 23.41 7.87
C GLY A 32 0.08 24.12 9.05
N LEU A 33 0.55 23.86 10.28
CA LEU A 33 0.07 24.56 11.47
C LEU A 33 0.30 26.07 11.37
N ASN A 34 1.44 26.50 10.84
CA ASN A 34 1.78 27.92 10.68
C ASN A 34 0.85 28.66 9.71
N ILE A 35 0.33 27.97 8.68
CA ILE A 35 -0.64 28.56 7.73
C ILE A 35 -2.10 28.35 8.15
N GLY A 36 -2.34 27.80 9.34
CA GLY A 36 -3.67 27.64 9.92
C GLY A 36 -4.41 26.35 9.55
N LEU A 37 -3.71 25.29 9.10
CA LEU A 37 -4.31 23.95 9.11
C LEU A 37 -4.59 23.54 10.55
N THR A 38 -5.77 22.98 10.80
CA THR A 38 -6.10 22.46 12.13
C THR A 38 -5.42 21.11 12.35
N LYS A 39 -5.34 20.68 13.62
CA LYS A 39 -4.79 19.36 13.93
C LYS A 39 -5.66 18.26 13.36
N GLU A 40 -6.97 18.48 13.33
CA GLU A 40 -7.97 17.56 12.80
C GLU A 40 -7.77 17.36 11.30
N GLU A 41 -7.59 18.45 10.54
CA GLU A 41 -7.32 18.39 9.10
C GLU A 41 -6.01 17.64 8.80
N ILE A 42 -4.95 17.91 9.57
CA ILE A 42 -3.67 17.19 9.45
C ILE A 42 -3.87 15.69 9.76
N GLN A 43 -4.65 15.37 10.79
CA GLN A 43 -4.92 13.98 11.18
C GLN A 43 -5.71 13.23 10.12
N GLU A 44 -6.67 13.88 9.46
CA GLU A 44 -7.41 13.31 8.32
C GLU A 44 -6.47 12.98 7.16
N VAL A 45 -5.59 13.92 6.78
CA VAL A 45 -4.60 13.73 5.71
C VAL A 45 -3.65 12.57 6.04
N ILE A 46 -3.16 12.51 7.27
CA ILE A 46 -2.30 11.41 7.73
C ILE A 46 -3.04 10.08 7.67
N SER A 47 -4.30 10.04 8.09
CA SER A 47 -5.10 8.81 8.11
C SER A 47 -5.29 8.26 6.70
N LEU A 48 -5.68 9.12 5.75
CA LEU A 48 -5.79 8.75 4.34
C LEU A 48 -4.45 8.28 3.76
N ALA A 49 -3.36 9.00 4.02
CA ALA A 49 -2.03 8.62 3.51
C ALA A 49 -1.54 7.28 4.08
N LYS A 50 -1.91 6.94 5.33
CA LYS A 50 -1.63 5.63 5.92
C LYS A 50 -2.39 4.51 5.21
N GLU A 51 -3.63 4.73 4.77
CA GLU A 51 -4.37 3.73 3.99
C GLU A 51 -3.64 3.39 2.68
N VAL A 52 -3.15 4.42 1.97
CA VAL A 52 -2.34 4.24 0.77
C VAL A 52 -1.05 3.48 1.10
N GLN A 53 -0.38 3.82 2.20
CA GLN A 53 0.82 3.12 2.65
C GLN A 53 0.58 1.64 3.00
N GLN A 54 -0.59 1.29 3.53
CA GLN A 54 -0.90 -0.10 3.88
C GLN A 54 -1.08 -1.00 2.64
N GLN A 55 -1.42 -0.45 1.47
CA GLN A 55 -1.63 -1.25 0.26
C GLN A 55 -0.35 -2.00 -0.19
N PRO A 56 0.82 -1.35 -0.37
CA PRO A 56 2.07 -2.06 -0.66
C PRO A 56 2.44 -3.11 0.40
N ILE A 57 2.24 -2.81 1.68
CA ILE A 57 2.54 -3.74 2.78
C ILE A 57 1.67 -4.99 2.66
N SER A 58 0.38 -4.82 2.41
CA SER A 58 -0.56 -5.92 2.17
C SER A 58 -0.15 -6.77 0.96
N HIS A 59 0.26 -6.13 -0.15
CA HIS A 59 0.71 -6.84 -1.35
C HIS A 59 1.97 -7.68 -1.11
N VAL A 60 2.98 -7.11 -0.44
CA VAL A 60 4.22 -7.83 -0.10
C VAL A 60 3.90 -9.00 0.84
N THR A 61 3.05 -8.78 1.83
CA THR A 61 2.62 -9.82 2.78
C THR A 61 1.91 -10.96 2.03
N HIS A 62 0.95 -10.63 1.16
CA HIS A 62 0.23 -11.63 0.38
C HIS A 62 1.14 -12.43 -0.54
N MET A 63 2.07 -11.77 -1.24
CA MET A 63 3.04 -12.45 -2.11
C MET A 63 3.96 -13.37 -1.29
N THR A 64 4.45 -12.89 -0.14
CA THR A 64 5.30 -13.68 0.75
C THR A 64 4.55 -14.93 1.24
N ASP A 65 3.29 -14.78 1.66
CA ASP A 65 2.43 -15.89 2.05
C ASP A 65 2.22 -16.90 0.92
N GLN A 66 2.05 -16.44 -0.32
CA GLN A 66 1.91 -17.32 -1.48
C GLN A 66 3.17 -18.13 -1.74
N ILE A 67 4.36 -17.52 -1.64
CA ILE A 67 5.64 -18.18 -1.87
C ILE A 67 5.97 -19.18 -0.76
N LEU A 68 5.71 -18.81 0.50
CA LEU A 68 6.04 -19.63 1.67
C LEU A 68 5.02 -20.74 1.95
N ARG A 69 3.79 -20.64 1.42
CA ARG A 69 2.87 -21.78 1.42
C ARG A 69 3.47 -22.87 0.54
N GLU A 70 3.81 -24.01 1.14
CA GLU A 70 4.12 -25.22 0.38
C GLU A 70 3.04 -25.41 -0.70
N SER A 71 3.46 -25.62 -1.95
CA SER A 71 2.52 -25.98 -3.00
C SER A 71 1.90 -27.32 -2.61
N LYS A 72 0.73 -27.31 -1.96
CA LYS A 72 -0.16 -28.45 -1.98
C LYS A 72 -0.61 -28.60 -3.43
N LYS A 73 0.26 -29.21 -4.25
CA LYS A 73 -0.20 -29.89 -5.46
C LYS A 73 -1.34 -30.77 -4.95
N LYS A 74 -2.58 -30.44 -5.32
CA LYS A 74 -3.65 -31.42 -5.14
C LYS A 74 -3.14 -32.66 -5.86
N ALA A 75 -2.95 -33.74 -5.12
CA ALA A 75 -2.69 -35.02 -5.75
C ALA A 75 -3.82 -35.20 -6.77
N HIS A 76 -3.47 -35.32 -8.04
CA HIS A 76 -4.46 -35.56 -9.07
C HIS A 76 -5.08 -36.93 -8.75
N GLU A 77 -6.26 -36.96 -8.16
CA GLU A 77 -7.01 -38.21 -8.02
C GLU A 77 -7.49 -38.63 -9.40
N HIS A 78 -6.91 -39.70 -9.94
CA HIS A 78 -7.37 -40.30 -11.17
C HIS A 78 -8.78 -40.86 -10.94
N SER A 79 -9.81 -40.21 -11.48
CA SER A 79 -11.13 -40.79 -11.63
C SER A 79 -11.20 -41.62 -12.93
N ALA A 80 -12.20 -42.49 -13.05
CA ALA A 80 -12.45 -43.28 -14.26
C ALA A 80 -12.71 -42.45 -15.54
N HIS A 81 -12.74 -41.11 -15.43
CA HIS A 81 -12.88 -40.16 -16.54
C HIS A 81 -11.68 -39.21 -16.67
N CYS A 82 -10.54 -39.50 -16.03
CA CYS A 82 -9.29 -38.78 -16.28
C CYS A 82 -8.81 -39.06 -17.71
N GLY A 83 -8.95 -38.09 -18.62
CA GLY A 83 -8.46 -38.14 -20.02
C GLY A 83 -6.93 -38.05 -20.14
N CYS A 84 -6.21 -38.66 -19.19
CA CYS A 84 -4.79 -38.47 -18.94
C CYS A 84 -3.93 -39.51 -19.68
N GLY A 85 -4.52 -40.20 -20.65
CA GLY A 85 -3.88 -41.20 -21.50
C GLY A 85 -3.50 -40.62 -22.86
N GLY A 86 -2.20 -40.42 -23.05
CA GLY A 86 -1.48 -40.76 -24.28
C GLY A 86 -1.57 -39.81 -25.47
N HIS A 87 -0.56 -38.94 -25.62
CA HIS A 87 -0.11 -38.32 -26.88
C HIS A 87 1.31 -37.77 -26.58
N HIS A 88 2.45 -38.15 -27.15
CA HIS A 88 2.85 -39.01 -28.27
C HIS A 88 4.24 -39.60 -27.95
N ALA A 89 4.61 -40.67 -28.67
CA ALA A 89 5.98 -41.14 -28.85
C ALA A 89 6.88 -40.08 -29.51
#